data_AF-A0AAE1K5T8-F1
#
_entry.id   AF-A0AAE1K5T8-F1
#
_cell.length_a   1.000
_cell.length_b   1.000
_cell.length_c   1.000
_cell.angle_alpha   90.00
_cell.angle_beta   90.00
_cell.angle_gamma   90.00
#
_symmetry.space_group_name_H-M   'P 1'
#
loop_
_entity.id
_entity.type
_entity.pdbx_description
1 polymer ?
#
loop_
_entity_poly.entity_id
_entity_poly.type
_entity_poly.pdbx_seq_one_letter_code
_entity_poly.pdbx_strand_id
1 'polypeptide(L)'
;MLPPPRILGVYSRPGFWFPVKLVFFYFLLRLRRLMGSSGGGEGTEEKEGEEKLVVGATAGYGVKSKPTVKMMECVQQLSEHPKAIDAVYFNAANSSGHYLVAATARRPQGVINGLLFIRIPNVGILQLPRMPDTLMFGDGDQFGAEGLRITPVTPMVEWKIQYDGTMKLQGSPLSQHQVELDVTFTSDQPYFDFDTDMDAWTLARSVALEPWSPQYFHNLKLAHQTHYEQMGRLEGTVVVDGRPHVLRLDSMRDHSYGHKREWKLMHRYGLHMFTTEDGIQGNVGVICQPATCSRLEMGYIYREGQMEPVTGVDLTLWQHGENGHPPNDYAFSFTAGGKQYMVEVSVLEAPEFYIGWEWETRVVERMATFRVNGEKGWGLAEWDYRHHGGRPHIYTSHDPAWTVDLVKG
;
A
#
# COMPACT_ATOMS: atom_id res chain seq x y z
N MET A 1 23.41 8.07 -28.28
CA MET A 1 24.22 8.05 -27.04
C MET A 1 23.68 6.93 -26.16
N LEU A 2 24.55 6.03 -25.69
CA LEU A 2 24.14 4.91 -24.83
C LEU A 2 23.63 5.44 -23.47
N PRO A 3 22.65 4.77 -22.85
CA PRO A 3 22.23 5.13 -21.49
C PRO A 3 23.39 4.91 -20.51
N PRO A 4 23.46 5.72 -19.44
CA PRO A 4 24.44 5.50 -18.38
C PRO A 4 24.23 4.11 -17.72
N PRO A 5 25.30 3.48 -17.20
CA PRO A 5 25.16 2.21 -16.49
C PRO A 5 24.27 2.39 -15.25
N ARG A 6 23.40 1.41 -15.03
CA ARG A 6 22.51 1.36 -13.86
C ARG A 6 23.31 1.13 -12.59
N ILE A 7 22.92 1.76 -11.49
CA ILE A 7 23.47 1.46 -10.16
C ILE A 7 23.03 0.04 -9.79
N LEU A 8 23.99 -0.82 -9.46
CA LEU A 8 23.77 -2.25 -9.17
C LEU A 8 23.01 -3.02 -10.27
N GLY A 9 23.04 -2.54 -11.52
CA GLY A 9 22.29 -3.14 -12.62
C GLY A 9 20.78 -2.89 -12.59
N VAL A 10 20.25 -2.23 -11.55
CA VAL A 10 18.80 -2.05 -11.33
C VAL A 10 18.37 -0.60 -11.55
N TYR A 11 19.02 0.34 -10.89
CA TYR A 11 18.55 1.72 -10.77
C TYR A 11 19.06 2.60 -11.91
N SER A 12 18.13 3.13 -12.70
CA SER A 12 18.42 4.01 -13.84
C SER A 12 18.97 5.36 -13.38
N ARG A 13 19.83 5.96 -14.22
CA ARG A 13 20.45 7.27 -13.98
C ARG A 13 20.07 8.25 -15.09
N PRO A 14 20.01 9.57 -14.82
CA PRO A 14 19.77 10.57 -15.85
C PRO A 14 20.79 10.46 -16.98
N GLY A 15 20.31 10.17 -18.19
CA GLY A 15 21.10 10.19 -19.42
C GLY A 15 20.93 11.49 -20.20
N PHE A 16 21.56 11.58 -21.36
CA PHE A 16 21.51 12.75 -22.24
C PHE A 16 20.09 13.24 -22.57
N TRP A 17 19.15 12.31 -22.81
CA TRP A 17 17.76 12.63 -23.17
C TRP A 17 16.85 12.89 -21.97
N PHE A 18 17.34 12.75 -20.74
CA PHE A 18 16.54 12.95 -19.52
C PHE A 18 15.75 14.27 -19.49
N PRO A 19 16.35 15.46 -19.69
CA PRO A 19 15.60 16.73 -19.59
C PRO A 19 14.48 16.83 -20.64
N VAL A 20 14.72 16.34 -21.85
CA VAL A 20 13.72 16.33 -22.93
C VAL A 20 12.55 15.42 -22.58
N LYS A 21 12.84 14.20 -22.13
CA LYS A 21 11.81 13.22 -21.68
C LYS A 21 10.98 13.76 -20.53
N LEU A 22 11.63 14.38 -19.54
CA LEU A 22 11.00 14.98 -18.37
C LEU A 22 9.97 16.04 -18.78
N VAL A 23 10.40 17.03 -19.56
CA VAL A 23 9.52 18.12 -20.00
C VAL A 23 8.37 17.58 -20.85
N PHE A 24 8.64 16.67 -21.80
CA PHE A 24 7.61 16.06 -22.62
C PHE A 24 6.55 15.33 -21.79
N PHE A 25 6.98 14.45 -20.87
CA PHE A 25 6.04 13.65 -20.08
C PHE A 25 5.27 14.51 -19.07
N TYR A 26 5.89 15.54 -18.50
CA TYR A 26 5.21 16.52 -17.65
C TYR A 26 4.05 17.19 -18.39
N PHE A 27 4.28 17.70 -19.60
CA PHE A 27 3.20 18.31 -20.40
C PHE A 27 2.11 17.31 -20.77
N LEU A 28 2.48 16.06 -21.09
CA LEU A 28 1.53 14.99 -21.36
C LEU A 28 0.63 14.70 -20.15
N LEU A 29 1.19 14.63 -18.94
CA LEU A 29 0.43 14.45 -17.70
C LEU A 29 -0.50 15.64 -17.43
N ARG A 30 -0.01 16.87 -17.58
CA ARG A 30 -0.82 18.09 -17.40
C ARG A 30 -1.98 18.13 -18.39
N LEU A 31 -1.75 17.80 -19.66
CA LEU A 31 -2.80 17.72 -20.67
C LEU A 31 -3.83 16.65 -20.31
N ARG A 32 -3.40 15.46 -19.89
CA ARG A 32 -4.30 14.38 -19.45
C ARG A 32 -5.18 14.80 -18.27
N ARG A 33 -4.61 15.46 -17.27
CA ARG A 33 -5.38 16.01 -16.13
C ARG A 33 -6.43 17.01 -16.57
N LEU A 34 -6.05 17.97 -17.43
CA LEU A 34 -7.01 18.95 -17.96
C LEU A 34 -8.16 18.28 -18.71
N MET A 35 -7.87 17.28 -19.55
CA MET A 35 -8.90 16.52 -20.28
C MET A 35 -9.78 15.69 -19.34
N GLY A 36 -9.20 15.10 -18.29
CA GLY A 36 -9.93 14.31 -17.28
C GLY A 36 -10.86 15.15 -16.41
N SER A 37 -10.37 16.30 -15.92
CA SER A 37 -11.17 17.24 -15.10
C SER A 37 -12.30 17.90 -15.90
N SER A 38 -12.16 18.02 -17.23
CA SER A 38 -13.20 18.56 -18.11
C SER A 38 -14.40 17.62 -18.29
N GLY A 39 -14.28 16.36 -17.86
CA GLY A 39 -15.34 15.33 -17.97
C GLY A 39 -15.98 14.92 -16.64
N GLY A 40 -15.44 15.38 -15.50
CA GLY A 40 -15.95 15.07 -14.16
C GLY A 40 -16.07 16.35 -13.35
N GLY A 41 -17.23 17.00 -13.42
CA GLY A 41 -17.51 18.19 -12.61
C GLY A 41 -17.67 17.82 -11.14
N GLU A 42 -16.84 18.40 -10.29
CA GLU A 42 -17.17 18.55 -8.87
C GLU A 42 -18.22 19.66 -8.74
N GLY A 43 -19.40 19.34 -8.21
CA GLY A 43 -20.32 20.34 -7.69
C GLY A 43 -21.62 20.61 -8.45
N THR A 44 -22.33 19.60 -8.97
CA THR A 44 -23.77 19.76 -9.25
C THR A 44 -24.57 18.54 -8.79
N GLU A 45 -25.71 18.86 -8.19
CA GLU A 45 -26.69 17.98 -7.55
C GLU A 45 -26.91 16.62 -8.24
N GLU A 46 -27.14 15.61 -7.41
CA GLU A 46 -27.69 14.30 -7.77
C GLU A 46 -28.82 14.46 -8.79
N LYS A 47 -28.51 14.20 -10.06
CA LYS A 47 -29.52 13.87 -11.06
C LYS A 47 -29.32 12.42 -11.45
N GLU A 48 -30.23 11.58 -10.99
CA GLU A 48 -30.46 10.24 -11.51
C GLU A 48 -30.69 10.34 -13.03
N GLY A 49 -29.65 10.06 -13.80
CA GLY A 49 -29.71 10.08 -15.25
C GLY A 49 -28.44 9.48 -15.83
N GLU A 50 -28.57 8.26 -16.36
CA GLU A 50 -27.58 7.47 -17.12
C GLU A 50 -26.17 8.08 -17.22
N GLU A 51 -25.32 7.70 -16.26
CA GLU A 51 -23.88 7.95 -16.32
C GLU A 51 -23.29 7.27 -17.56
N LYS A 52 -22.94 8.08 -18.56
CA LYS A 52 -22.17 7.59 -19.70
C LYS A 52 -20.78 7.18 -19.22
N LEU A 53 -20.60 5.87 -19.04
CA LEU A 53 -19.30 5.23 -19.06
C LEU A 53 -18.54 5.76 -20.29
N VAL A 54 -17.47 6.53 -20.11
CA VAL A 54 -16.56 6.82 -21.21
C VAL A 54 -15.81 5.53 -21.51
N VAL A 55 -16.45 4.67 -22.29
CA VAL A 55 -15.86 3.44 -22.83
C VAL A 55 -14.61 3.86 -23.61
N GLY A 56 -13.43 3.60 -23.04
CA GLY A 56 -12.13 3.83 -23.67
C GLY A 56 -11.16 4.78 -22.96
N ALA A 57 -11.56 5.46 -21.87
CA ALA A 57 -10.59 6.20 -21.06
C ALA A 57 -9.84 5.22 -20.13
N THR A 58 -8.57 4.93 -20.45
CA THR A 58 -7.70 4.17 -19.52
C THR A 58 -7.39 5.07 -18.32
N ALA A 59 -7.84 4.66 -17.13
CA ALA A 59 -7.54 5.27 -15.85
C ALA A 59 -6.02 5.42 -15.62
N GLY A 60 -5.66 6.26 -14.65
CA GLY A 60 -4.28 6.55 -14.30
C GLY A 60 -3.64 7.66 -15.11
N TYR A 61 -2.51 8.13 -14.58
CA TYR A 61 -1.70 9.19 -15.18
C TYR A 61 -2.52 10.47 -15.46
N GLY A 62 -3.29 10.90 -14.45
CA GLY A 62 -4.12 12.10 -14.47
C GLY A 62 -5.61 11.87 -14.72
N VAL A 63 -6.11 10.63 -14.65
CA VAL A 63 -7.51 10.29 -14.93
C VAL A 63 -8.03 9.33 -13.86
N LYS A 64 -9.12 9.70 -13.18
CA LYS A 64 -9.76 8.85 -12.16
C LYS A 64 -10.21 7.51 -12.75
N SER A 65 -10.19 6.47 -11.91
CA SER A 65 -10.62 5.13 -12.28
C SER A 65 -12.13 4.92 -12.22
N LYS A 66 -12.81 5.66 -11.35
CA LYS A 66 -14.25 5.62 -11.12
C LYS A 66 -14.81 7.05 -11.04
N PRO A 67 -16.09 7.24 -11.39
CA PRO A 67 -16.70 8.57 -11.35
C PRO A 67 -17.05 9.04 -9.94
N THR A 68 -17.32 8.13 -9.00
CA THR A 68 -17.78 8.45 -7.64
C THR A 68 -17.02 7.69 -6.57
N VAL A 69 -16.89 8.27 -5.38
CA VAL A 69 -16.25 7.63 -4.21
C VAL A 69 -16.96 6.34 -3.79
N LYS A 70 -18.29 6.27 -3.96
CA LYS A 70 -19.08 5.06 -3.67
C LYS A 70 -18.65 3.88 -4.53
N MET A 71 -18.32 4.13 -5.79
CA MET A 71 -17.81 3.10 -6.71
C MET A 71 -16.34 2.75 -6.47
N MET A 72 -15.57 3.65 -5.83
CA MET A 72 -14.19 3.36 -5.42
C MET A 72 -14.17 2.50 -4.16
N GLU A 73 -15.06 2.75 -3.20
CA GLU A 73 -15.05 2.17 -1.84
C GLU A 73 -15.77 0.83 -1.71
N CYS A 74 -16.49 0.38 -2.74
CA CYS A 74 -17.14 -0.93 -2.70
C CYS A 74 -16.17 -2.06 -3.06
N VAL A 75 -16.58 -3.28 -2.72
CA VAL A 75 -15.98 -4.50 -3.25
C VAL A 75 -15.94 -4.44 -4.77
N GLN A 76 -14.76 -4.56 -5.36
CA GLN A 76 -14.60 -4.44 -6.81
C GLN A 76 -14.88 -5.77 -7.51
N GLN A 77 -15.41 -5.67 -8.72
CA GLN A 77 -15.49 -6.83 -9.60
C GLN A 77 -14.07 -7.21 -10.06
N LEU A 78 -13.67 -8.45 -9.78
CA LEU A 78 -12.40 -8.99 -10.26
C LEU A 78 -12.46 -9.20 -11.78
N SER A 79 -11.32 -9.01 -12.45
CA SER A 79 -11.19 -9.40 -13.86
C SER A 79 -11.09 -10.92 -14.00
N GLU A 80 -11.24 -11.42 -15.23
CA GLU A 80 -11.04 -12.84 -15.57
C GLU A 80 -9.56 -13.29 -15.50
N HIS A 81 -8.63 -12.38 -15.21
CA HIS A 81 -7.21 -12.71 -15.11
C HIS A 81 -6.93 -13.46 -13.79
N PRO A 82 -6.12 -14.54 -13.78
CA PRO A 82 -5.84 -15.30 -12.54
C PRO A 82 -5.17 -14.48 -11.43
N LYS A 83 -4.49 -13.40 -11.82
CA LYS A 83 -3.86 -12.41 -10.92
C LYS A 83 -4.71 -11.15 -10.68
N ALA A 84 -6.00 -11.17 -10.97
CA ALA A 84 -6.92 -10.08 -10.61
C ALA A 84 -6.79 -9.73 -9.13
N ILE A 85 -7.08 -8.48 -8.78
CA ILE A 85 -6.88 -7.99 -7.43
C ILE A 85 -7.92 -6.96 -7.03
N ASP A 86 -8.33 -7.08 -5.78
CA ASP A 86 -9.07 -6.08 -5.04
C ASP A 86 -8.59 -6.14 -3.59
N ALA A 87 -7.84 -5.15 -3.13
CA ALA A 87 -7.07 -5.21 -1.89
C ALA A 87 -7.30 -4.00 -1.00
N VAL A 88 -7.51 -4.23 0.29
CA VAL A 88 -7.60 -3.21 1.32
C VAL A 88 -6.53 -3.45 2.37
N TYR A 89 -5.92 -2.38 2.85
CA TYR A 89 -4.88 -2.39 3.87
C TYR A 89 -5.14 -1.30 4.89
N PHE A 90 -4.88 -1.60 6.15
CA PHE A 90 -4.99 -0.67 7.27
C PHE A 90 -3.75 -0.85 8.13
N ASN A 91 -3.11 0.27 8.44
CA ASN A 91 -2.14 0.34 9.52
C ASN A 91 -2.64 1.34 10.56
N ALA A 92 -2.25 1.13 11.81
CA ALA A 92 -2.55 2.07 12.87
C ALA A 92 -1.55 1.94 14.02
N ALA A 93 -1.25 3.05 14.67
CA ALA A 93 -0.37 3.09 15.83
C ALA A 93 -0.73 4.22 16.81
N ASN A 94 -0.19 4.18 18.01
CA ASN A 94 -0.23 5.31 18.94
C ASN A 94 1.07 5.47 19.74
N SER A 95 1.20 6.61 20.42
CA SER A 95 2.33 6.95 21.30
C SER A 95 2.55 5.98 22.46
N SER A 96 1.54 5.19 22.83
CA SER A 96 1.62 4.16 23.87
C SER A 96 2.20 2.84 23.36
N GLY A 97 2.53 2.74 22.08
CA GLY A 97 3.12 1.55 21.47
C GLY A 97 2.13 0.45 21.13
N HIS A 98 0.84 0.75 20.99
CA HIS A 98 -0.08 -0.18 20.34
C HIS A 98 0.08 -0.04 18.83
N TYR A 99 0.05 -1.17 18.11
CA TYR A 99 0.09 -1.21 16.65
C TYR A 99 -0.93 -2.22 16.14
N LEU A 100 -1.53 -1.91 15.01
CA LEU A 100 -2.42 -2.82 14.28
C LEU A 100 -2.09 -2.74 12.79
N VAL A 101 -1.99 -3.90 12.16
CA VAL A 101 -1.94 -4.01 10.70
C VAL A 101 -2.96 -5.05 10.28
N ALA A 102 -3.88 -4.70 9.39
CA ALA A 102 -4.88 -5.61 8.86
C ALA A 102 -5.00 -5.39 7.36
N ALA A 103 -4.87 -6.48 6.59
CA ALA A 103 -4.99 -6.39 5.14
C ALA A 103 -5.68 -7.63 4.57
N THR A 104 -6.43 -7.43 3.50
CA THR A 104 -6.93 -8.52 2.66
C THR A 104 -6.84 -8.14 1.20
N ALA A 105 -6.47 -9.10 0.37
CA ALA A 105 -6.41 -8.98 -1.07
C ALA A 105 -7.22 -10.11 -1.69
N ARG A 106 -8.41 -9.78 -2.19
CA ARG A 106 -9.29 -10.68 -2.92
C ARG A 106 -8.66 -11.07 -4.24
N ARG A 107 -8.67 -12.36 -4.52
CA ARG A 107 -8.22 -12.99 -5.75
C ARG A 107 -9.33 -13.90 -6.30
N PRO A 108 -9.24 -14.29 -7.58
CA PRO A 108 -10.17 -15.24 -8.16
C PRO A 108 -10.28 -16.55 -7.35
N GLN A 109 -11.43 -17.22 -7.47
CA GLN A 109 -11.72 -18.52 -6.83
C GLN A 109 -11.66 -18.52 -5.29
N GLY A 110 -12.04 -17.42 -4.64
CA GLY A 110 -12.13 -17.37 -3.17
C GLY A 110 -10.79 -17.30 -2.45
N VAL A 111 -9.71 -17.04 -3.18
CA VAL A 111 -8.36 -16.92 -2.63
C VAL A 111 -8.21 -15.52 -2.04
N ILE A 112 -7.70 -15.44 -0.82
CA ILE A 112 -7.42 -14.18 -0.13
C ILE A 112 -5.94 -14.18 0.26
N ASN A 113 -5.21 -13.11 -0.07
CA ASN A 113 -3.97 -12.79 0.63
C ASN A 113 -4.33 -11.94 1.86
N GLY A 114 -4.34 -12.53 3.05
CA GLY A 114 -4.72 -11.87 4.29
C GLY A 114 -3.59 -11.79 5.31
N LEU A 115 -3.60 -10.76 6.14
CA LEU A 115 -2.72 -10.65 7.30
C LEU A 115 -3.38 -9.84 8.43
N LEU A 116 -3.00 -10.16 9.66
CA LEU A 116 -3.37 -9.40 10.85
C LEU A 116 -2.22 -9.46 11.84
N PHE A 117 -1.70 -8.29 12.23
CA PHE A 117 -0.77 -8.09 13.33
C PHE A 117 -1.38 -7.17 14.37
N ILE A 118 -1.28 -7.55 15.64
CA ILE A 118 -1.71 -6.72 16.76
C ILE A 118 -0.59 -6.70 17.80
N ARG A 119 0.03 -5.54 18.01
CA ARG A 119 1.00 -5.33 19.09
C ARG A 119 0.31 -4.69 20.28
N ILE A 120 0.38 -5.36 21.42
CA ILE A 120 -0.07 -4.84 22.70
C ILE A 120 1.15 -4.77 23.63
N PRO A 121 1.47 -3.60 24.22
CA PRO A 121 2.55 -3.49 25.20
C PRO A 121 2.41 -4.54 26.31
N ASN A 122 3.52 -5.19 26.67
CA ASN A 122 3.61 -6.27 27.66
C ASN A 122 2.94 -7.61 27.28
N VAL A 123 2.25 -7.71 26.14
CA VAL A 123 1.77 -9.00 25.59
C VAL A 123 2.70 -9.47 24.48
N GLY A 124 3.07 -8.56 23.56
CA GLY A 124 3.87 -8.87 22.38
C GLY A 124 3.08 -8.66 21.09
N ILE A 125 3.54 -9.29 20.00
CA ILE A 125 2.88 -9.24 18.69
C ILE A 125 2.09 -10.51 18.47
N LEU A 126 0.77 -10.37 18.37
CA LEU A 126 -0.13 -11.42 17.94
C LEU A 126 -0.21 -11.40 16.40
N GLN A 127 -0.18 -12.58 15.81
CA GLN A 127 -0.27 -12.78 14.36
C GLN A 127 -1.14 -14.00 14.04
N LEU A 128 -1.71 -14.03 12.84
CA LEU A 128 -2.56 -15.15 12.42
C LEU A 128 -1.78 -16.47 12.43
N PRO A 129 -2.44 -17.62 12.66
CA PRO A 129 -1.77 -18.92 12.78
C PRO A 129 -0.91 -19.28 11.57
N ARG A 130 -1.35 -18.91 10.36
CA ARG A 130 -0.66 -19.18 9.08
C ARG A 130 0.59 -18.33 8.85
N MET A 131 0.75 -17.20 9.55
CA MET A 131 1.88 -16.29 9.32
C MET A 131 3.22 -17.02 9.43
N PRO A 132 4.20 -16.76 8.55
CA PRO A 132 4.28 -15.64 7.61
C PRO A 132 3.56 -15.86 6.26
N ASP A 133 2.84 -16.97 6.09
CA ASP A 133 2.03 -17.22 4.89
C ASP A 133 0.73 -16.42 4.93
N THR A 134 0.47 -15.64 3.88
CA THR A 134 -0.75 -14.82 3.77
C THR A 134 -1.87 -15.52 3.01
N LEU A 135 -1.65 -16.72 2.47
CA LEU A 135 -2.65 -17.41 1.67
C LEU A 135 -3.77 -17.99 2.54
N MET A 136 -4.99 -17.47 2.36
CA MET A 136 -6.22 -17.87 3.03
C MET A 136 -7.32 -18.17 2.00
N PHE A 137 -8.37 -18.84 2.45
CA PHE A 137 -9.48 -19.25 1.59
C PHE A 137 -10.82 -18.81 2.19
N GLY A 138 -11.56 -18.01 1.42
CA GLY A 138 -12.87 -17.48 1.77
C GLY A 138 -13.93 -17.78 0.70
N ASP A 139 -15.06 -17.09 0.78
CA ASP A 139 -16.15 -17.18 -0.21
C ASP A 139 -15.84 -16.41 -1.50
N GLY A 140 -14.92 -15.45 -1.45
CA GLY A 140 -14.46 -14.64 -2.58
C GLY A 140 -15.23 -13.34 -2.79
N ASP A 141 -16.32 -13.10 -2.06
CA ASP A 141 -17.20 -11.94 -2.27
C ASP A 141 -16.97 -10.83 -1.24
N GLN A 142 -16.13 -11.08 -0.24
CA GLN A 142 -15.88 -10.18 0.87
C GLN A 142 -14.37 -10.01 1.11
N PHE A 143 -14.00 -8.91 1.75
CA PHE A 143 -12.65 -8.69 2.26
C PHE A 143 -12.46 -9.48 3.57
N GLY A 144 -12.47 -10.81 3.49
CA GLY A 144 -12.37 -11.64 4.67
C GLY A 144 -12.22 -13.14 4.40
N ALA A 145 -11.50 -13.80 5.30
CA ALA A 145 -11.31 -15.24 5.36
C ALA A 145 -10.78 -15.62 6.74
N GLU A 146 -10.99 -16.88 7.14
CA GLU A 146 -10.38 -17.48 8.34
C GLU A 146 -10.52 -16.61 9.63
N GLY A 147 -11.72 -16.07 9.85
CA GLY A 147 -12.06 -15.24 11.02
C GLY A 147 -11.85 -13.74 10.81
N LEU A 148 -10.97 -13.32 9.89
CA LEU A 148 -10.76 -11.90 9.57
C LEU A 148 -11.85 -11.40 8.62
N ARG A 149 -12.41 -10.22 8.91
CA ARG A 149 -13.39 -9.53 8.08
C ARG A 149 -13.13 -8.03 8.10
N ILE A 150 -13.04 -7.43 6.92
CA ILE A 150 -12.94 -5.99 6.70
C ILE A 150 -14.17 -5.58 5.88
N THR A 151 -14.94 -4.60 6.33
CA THR A 151 -16.22 -4.25 5.70
C THR A 151 -16.31 -2.75 5.49
N PRO A 152 -16.52 -2.27 4.25
CA PRO A 152 -16.87 -0.87 4.02
C PRO A 152 -18.25 -0.60 4.59
N VAL A 153 -18.39 0.44 5.41
CA VAL A 153 -19.68 0.83 6.01
C VAL A 153 -20.22 2.08 5.32
N THR A 154 -19.44 3.16 5.35
CA THR A 154 -19.75 4.42 4.67
C THR A 154 -18.56 4.82 3.79
N PRO A 155 -18.74 4.99 2.46
CA PRO A 155 -17.64 5.33 1.55
C PRO A 155 -16.81 6.52 2.03
N MET A 156 -15.48 6.35 2.11
CA MET A 156 -14.51 7.35 2.54
C MET A 156 -14.69 7.85 3.98
N VAL A 157 -15.56 7.23 4.78
CA VAL A 157 -15.86 7.69 6.14
C VAL A 157 -15.64 6.59 7.15
N GLU A 158 -16.14 5.38 6.90
CA GLU A 158 -16.19 4.34 7.92
C GLU A 158 -15.95 2.94 7.35
N TRP A 159 -15.07 2.20 8.02
CA TRP A 159 -14.80 0.79 7.76
C TRP A 159 -14.76 0.01 9.07
N LYS A 160 -15.29 -1.21 9.06
CA LYS A 160 -15.24 -2.12 10.21
C LYS A 160 -14.20 -3.21 9.98
N ILE A 161 -13.35 -3.46 10.97
CA ILE A 161 -12.35 -4.53 10.97
C ILE A 161 -12.63 -5.42 12.16
N GLN A 162 -12.86 -6.70 11.89
CA GLN A 162 -13.20 -7.69 12.90
C GLN A 162 -12.38 -8.95 12.72
N TYR A 163 -12.06 -9.59 13.84
CA TYR A 163 -11.45 -10.91 13.87
C TYR A 163 -12.00 -11.70 15.04
N ASP A 164 -12.33 -12.97 14.82
CA ASP A 164 -12.64 -13.93 15.88
C ASP A 164 -11.93 -15.24 15.56
N GLY A 165 -10.96 -15.61 16.40
CA GLY A 165 -10.22 -16.84 16.23
C GLY A 165 -8.95 -16.91 17.07
N THR A 166 -8.16 -17.95 16.83
CA THR A 166 -6.88 -18.14 17.52
C THR A 166 -5.77 -17.34 16.85
N MET A 167 -4.89 -16.71 17.62
CA MET A 167 -3.64 -16.13 17.15
C MET A 167 -2.45 -16.75 17.88
N LYS A 168 -1.25 -16.58 17.31
CA LYS A 168 0.02 -16.95 17.96
C LYS A 168 0.85 -15.70 18.23
N LEU A 169 1.68 -15.75 19.26
CA LEU A 169 2.71 -14.75 19.50
C LEU A 169 3.87 -14.91 18.50
N GLN A 170 4.38 -13.79 18.01
CA GLN A 170 5.61 -13.75 17.23
C GLN A 170 6.77 -14.36 18.04
N GLY A 171 7.60 -15.19 17.40
CA GLY A 171 8.69 -15.92 18.06
C GLY A 171 8.24 -17.13 18.90
N SER A 172 6.93 -17.34 19.09
CA SER A 172 6.37 -18.46 19.86
C SER A 172 5.33 -19.23 19.04
N PRO A 173 5.74 -20.02 18.02
CA PRO A 173 4.83 -20.59 17.02
C PRO A 173 3.81 -21.60 17.57
N LEU A 174 4.05 -22.14 18.76
CA LEU A 174 3.15 -23.09 19.44
C LEU A 174 2.17 -22.41 20.41
N SER A 175 2.30 -21.09 20.62
CA SER A 175 1.34 -20.36 21.45
C SER A 175 -0.02 -20.26 20.75
N GLN A 176 -1.07 -20.30 21.55
CA GLN A 176 -2.45 -20.17 21.10
C GLN A 176 -3.17 -19.24 22.06
N HIS A 177 -3.67 -18.14 21.52
CA HIS A 177 -4.42 -17.13 22.24
C HIS A 177 -5.76 -16.96 21.54
N GLN A 178 -6.85 -17.00 22.29
CA GLN A 178 -8.16 -16.65 21.74
C GLN A 178 -8.23 -15.14 21.61
N VAL A 179 -8.53 -14.64 20.41
CA VAL A 179 -8.56 -13.22 20.11
C VAL A 179 -9.88 -12.84 19.45
N GLU A 180 -10.51 -11.81 20.01
CA GLU A 180 -11.66 -11.12 19.43
C GLU A 180 -11.28 -9.66 19.19
N LEU A 181 -11.27 -9.23 17.93
CA LEU A 181 -11.04 -7.85 17.51
C LEU A 181 -12.36 -7.28 16.98
N ASP A 182 -12.74 -6.11 17.47
CA ASP A 182 -13.80 -5.29 16.88
C ASP A 182 -13.36 -3.83 16.94
N VAL A 183 -12.99 -3.29 15.78
CA VAL A 183 -12.52 -1.92 15.63
C VAL A 183 -13.13 -1.27 14.40
N THR A 184 -13.30 0.04 14.48
CA THR A 184 -13.83 0.87 13.40
C THR A 184 -12.79 1.89 13.01
N PHE A 185 -12.44 1.90 11.72
CA PHE A 185 -11.75 3.02 11.10
C PHE A 185 -12.74 4.13 10.79
N THR A 186 -12.42 5.36 11.15
CA THR A 186 -13.18 6.56 10.78
C THR A 186 -12.28 7.65 10.21
N SER A 187 -12.80 8.42 9.26
CA SER A 187 -12.12 9.59 8.72
C SER A 187 -13.11 10.67 8.27
N ASP A 188 -12.75 11.92 8.50
CA ASP A 188 -13.33 13.13 7.93
C ASP A 188 -12.33 13.84 7.00
N GLN A 189 -11.18 13.22 6.73
CA GLN A 189 -10.08 13.78 5.98
C GLN A 189 -10.21 13.46 4.47
N PRO A 190 -9.63 14.28 3.58
CA PRO A 190 -9.55 13.93 2.16
C PRO A 190 -8.77 12.62 1.95
N TYR A 191 -9.06 11.93 0.85
CA TYR A 191 -8.26 10.81 0.35
C TYR A 191 -7.27 11.31 -0.70
N PHE A 192 -6.16 10.59 -0.85
CA PHE A 192 -5.15 10.83 -1.87
C PHE A 192 -5.27 9.77 -2.98
N ASP A 193 -5.67 10.18 -4.18
CA ASP A 193 -5.77 9.30 -5.34
C ASP A 193 -4.47 9.35 -6.16
N PHE A 194 -3.73 8.24 -6.21
CA PHE A 194 -2.46 8.20 -6.93
C PHE A 194 -2.63 8.32 -8.46
N ASP A 195 -3.84 8.11 -8.99
CA ASP A 195 -4.13 8.34 -10.40
C ASP A 195 -4.19 9.84 -10.73
N THR A 196 -4.57 10.72 -9.80
CA THR A 196 -4.77 12.15 -10.06
C THR A 196 -3.89 13.11 -9.25
N ASP A 197 -3.51 12.75 -8.03
CA ASP A 197 -3.08 13.70 -7.00
C ASP A 197 -1.56 13.74 -6.83
N MET A 198 -0.84 12.75 -7.37
CA MET A 198 0.63 12.78 -7.41
C MET A 198 1.17 14.07 -8.04
N ASP A 199 2.33 14.55 -7.60
CA ASP A 199 2.97 15.67 -8.30
C ASP A 199 3.37 15.26 -9.72
N ALA A 200 2.92 16.02 -10.72
CA ALA A 200 3.13 15.71 -12.13
C ALA A 200 4.62 15.79 -12.51
N TRP A 201 5.38 16.70 -11.90
CA TRP A 201 6.81 16.83 -12.18
C TRP A 201 7.60 15.65 -11.61
N THR A 202 7.25 15.21 -10.40
CA THR A 202 7.84 14.04 -9.72
C THR A 202 7.56 12.75 -10.49
N LEU A 203 6.32 12.51 -10.91
CA LEU A 203 5.99 11.35 -11.73
C LEU A 203 6.72 11.39 -13.09
N ALA A 204 6.78 12.56 -13.74
CA ALA A 204 7.52 12.72 -14.99
C ALA A 204 9.02 12.49 -14.82
N ARG A 205 9.60 12.90 -13.69
CA ARG A 205 11.00 12.65 -13.33
C ARG A 205 11.30 11.16 -13.24
N SER A 206 10.45 10.39 -12.55
CA SER A 206 10.59 8.93 -12.45
C SER A 206 10.51 8.23 -13.81
N VAL A 207 9.52 8.59 -14.64
CA VAL A 207 9.36 8.02 -15.99
C VAL A 207 10.51 8.44 -16.93
N ALA A 208 11.03 9.64 -16.79
CA ALA A 208 12.13 10.14 -17.61
C ALA A 208 13.48 9.50 -17.27
N LEU A 209 13.65 8.87 -16.11
CA LEU A 209 14.85 8.08 -15.81
C LEU A 209 14.95 6.84 -16.71
N GLU A 210 13.82 6.26 -17.12
CA GLU A 210 13.82 4.97 -17.82
C GLU A 210 14.11 5.08 -19.32
N PRO A 211 14.70 4.03 -19.93
CA PRO A 211 14.79 3.92 -21.39
C PRO A 211 13.40 3.82 -22.02
N TRP A 212 13.06 4.75 -22.91
CA TRP A 212 11.77 4.73 -23.59
C TRP A 212 11.79 3.82 -24.81
N SER A 213 10.75 3.00 -24.93
CA SER A 213 10.47 2.15 -26.07
C SER A 213 8.95 1.90 -26.13
N PRO A 214 8.42 1.42 -27.26
CA PRO A 214 7.02 0.97 -27.31
C PRO A 214 6.69 -0.07 -26.23
N GLN A 215 7.63 -1.01 -25.99
CA GLN A 215 7.48 -2.03 -24.95
C GLN A 215 7.43 -1.42 -23.54
N TYR A 216 8.23 -0.40 -23.27
CA TYR A 216 8.21 0.31 -21.99
C TYR A 216 6.84 0.91 -21.70
N PHE A 217 6.25 1.65 -22.65
CA PHE A 217 4.93 2.24 -22.46
C PHE A 217 3.81 1.20 -22.44
N HIS A 218 3.99 0.05 -23.11
CA HIS A 218 3.08 -1.08 -22.98
C HIS A 218 3.12 -1.67 -21.56
N ASN A 219 4.32 -1.92 -21.02
CA ASN A 219 4.49 -2.40 -19.65
C ASN A 219 3.94 -1.42 -18.61
N LEU A 220 4.16 -0.11 -18.82
CA LEU A 220 3.63 0.94 -17.97
C LEU A 220 2.10 0.88 -17.87
N LYS A 221 1.40 0.69 -19.00
CA LYS A 221 -0.05 0.50 -19.03
C LYS A 221 -0.49 -0.81 -18.39
N LEU A 222 0.22 -1.92 -18.66
CA LEU A 222 -0.15 -3.23 -18.13
C LEU A 222 0.04 -3.37 -16.63
N ALA A 223 0.97 -2.61 -16.05
CA ALA A 223 1.28 -2.63 -14.63
C ALA A 223 0.42 -1.63 -13.82
N HIS A 224 -0.37 -0.78 -14.49
CA HIS A 224 -1.25 0.17 -13.84
C HIS A 224 -2.29 -0.55 -12.97
N GLN A 225 -2.47 0.00 -11.78
CA GLN A 225 -3.50 -0.36 -10.83
C GLN A 225 -3.99 0.94 -10.22
N THR A 226 -5.27 0.99 -9.88
CA THR A 226 -5.81 2.08 -9.09
C THR A 226 -5.45 1.84 -7.64
N HIS A 227 -5.02 2.90 -6.98
CA HIS A 227 -4.64 2.91 -5.58
C HIS A 227 -4.92 4.29 -5.02
N TYR A 228 -5.54 4.34 -3.85
CA TYR A 228 -5.76 5.56 -3.11
C TYR A 228 -5.69 5.28 -1.62
N GLU A 229 -5.36 6.32 -0.88
CA GLU A 229 -5.08 6.24 0.55
C GLU A 229 -5.87 7.29 1.32
N GLN A 230 -6.16 7.01 2.59
CA GLN A 230 -6.84 7.95 3.47
C GLN A 230 -6.31 7.83 4.89
N MET A 231 -5.98 8.98 5.47
CA MET A 231 -5.64 9.10 6.89
C MET A 231 -6.92 9.09 7.73
N GLY A 232 -6.84 8.59 8.95
CA GLY A 232 -7.98 8.52 9.86
C GLY A 232 -7.59 7.99 11.23
N ARG A 233 -8.57 7.42 11.92
CA ARG A 233 -8.40 6.82 13.24
C ARG A 233 -9.04 5.46 13.30
N LEU A 234 -8.46 4.59 14.11
CA LEU A 234 -9.01 3.28 14.41
C LEU A 234 -9.29 3.21 15.91
N GLU A 235 -10.55 2.96 16.25
CA GLU A 235 -11.01 2.85 17.64
C GLU A 235 -11.82 1.57 17.86
N GLY A 236 -11.64 0.95 19.02
CA GLY A 236 -12.39 -0.24 19.41
C GLY A 236 -11.68 -1.07 20.46
N THR A 237 -11.86 -2.38 20.43
CA THR A 237 -11.29 -3.29 21.43
C THR A 237 -10.70 -4.53 20.78
N VAL A 238 -9.60 -5.02 21.36
CA VAL A 238 -9.12 -6.39 21.18
C VAL A 238 -9.19 -7.12 22.52
N VAL A 239 -9.82 -8.28 22.55
CA VAL A 239 -9.87 -9.17 23.72
C VAL A 239 -8.91 -10.32 23.49
N VAL A 240 -7.96 -10.52 24.41
CA VAL A 240 -6.98 -11.62 24.34
C VAL A 240 -7.17 -12.50 25.57
N ASP A 241 -7.54 -13.75 25.38
CA ASP A 241 -7.81 -14.72 26.44
C ASP A 241 -8.77 -14.16 27.51
N GLY A 242 -9.85 -13.52 27.06
CA GLY A 242 -10.86 -12.88 27.90
C GLY A 242 -10.44 -11.54 28.53
N ARG A 243 -9.25 -11.02 28.21
CA ARG A 243 -8.76 -9.72 28.72
C ARG A 243 -8.93 -8.62 27.67
N PRO A 244 -9.76 -7.60 27.91
CA PRO A 244 -9.98 -6.52 26.95
C PRO A 244 -8.85 -5.50 26.95
N HIS A 245 -8.49 -5.01 25.77
CA HIS A 245 -7.56 -3.92 25.52
C HIS A 245 -8.21 -2.92 24.58
N VAL A 246 -8.37 -1.68 25.04
CA VAL A 246 -8.96 -0.60 24.24
C VAL A 246 -7.90 -0.06 23.27
N LEU A 247 -8.26 0.02 21.99
CA LEU A 247 -7.43 0.58 20.94
C LEU A 247 -7.96 1.95 20.54
N ARG A 248 -7.05 2.94 20.51
CA ARG A 248 -7.26 4.28 19.96
C ARG A 248 -5.99 4.65 19.23
N LEU A 249 -6.02 4.53 17.92
CA LEU A 249 -4.85 4.54 17.06
C LEU A 249 -5.04 5.55 15.93
N ASP A 250 -4.00 6.31 15.62
CA ASP A 250 -3.95 7.05 14.35
C ASP A 250 -3.65 6.06 13.24
N SER A 251 -4.34 6.19 12.11
CA SER A 251 -4.40 5.16 11.09
C SER A 251 -4.26 5.74 9.69
N MET A 252 -3.72 4.92 8.80
CA MET A 252 -3.82 5.10 7.36
C MET A 252 -4.45 3.83 6.78
N ARG A 253 -5.32 4.01 5.80
CA ARG A 253 -5.83 2.90 4.97
C ARG A 253 -5.51 3.11 3.50
N ASP A 254 -5.44 2.01 2.77
CA ASP A 254 -5.45 2.00 1.31
C ASP A 254 -6.51 1.07 0.75
N HIS A 255 -6.90 1.35 -0.50
CA HIS A 255 -7.67 0.44 -1.32
C HIS A 255 -7.10 0.44 -2.74
N SER A 256 -6.77 -0.77 -3.21
CA SER A 256 -5.96 -1.01 -4.39
C SER A 256 -6.56 -2.11 -5.25
N TYR A 257 -6.94 -1.81 -6.49
CA TYR A 257 -7.56 -2.77 -7.40
C TYR A 257 -7.12 -2.58 -8.84
N GLY A 258 -7.27 -3.61 -9.65
CA GLY A 258 -6.89 -3.52 -11.05
C GLY A 258 -7.09 -4.82 -11.82
N HIS A 259 -6.82 -4.75 -13.13
CA HIS A 259 -6.93 -5.91 -14.01
C HIS A 259 -6.06 -7.08 -13.53
N LYS A 260 -4.84 -6.80 -13.03
CA LYS A 260 -3.96 -7.78 -12.38
C LYS A 260 -2.92 -7.12 -11.49
N ARG A 261 -2.36 -7.87 -10.54
CA ARG A 261 -1.13 -7.52 -9.80
C ARG A 261 -0.07 -8.61 -9.96
N GLU A 262 1.09 -8.24 -10.50
CA GLU A 262 2.24 -9.12 -10.66
C GLU A 262 3.35 -8.69 -9.69
N TRP A 263 3.43 -9.37 -8.54
CA TRP A 263 4.45 -9.09 -7.53
C TRP A 263 5.88 -9.31 -8.05
N LYS A 264 6.08 -10.20 -9.04
CA LYS A 264 7.39 -10.43 -9.67
C LYS A 264 7.95 -9.20 -10.41
N LEU A 265 7.12 -8.17 -10.67
CA LEU A 265 7.59 -6.91 -11.25
C LEU A 265 8.36 -6.06 -10.23
N MET A 266 8.04 -6.20 -8.94
CA MET A 266 8.69 -5.45 -7.88
C MET A 266 10.15 -5.90 -7.76
N HIS A 267 11.07 -4.96 -7.61
CA HIS A 267 12.40 -5.24 -7.06
C HIS A 267 12.34 -5.10 -5.54
N ARG A 268 11.81 -3.95 -5.10
CA ARG A 268 11.56 -3.58 -3.70
C ARG A 268 10.87 -2.23 -3.57
N TYR A 269 10.37 -1.93 -2.37
CA TYR A 269 10.04 -0.56 -1.97
C TYR A 269 10.36 -0.31 -0.50
N GLY A 270 10.30 0.97 -0.11
CA GLY A 270 10.28 1.40 1.28
C GLY A 270 9.27 2.52 1.44
N LEU A 271 8.24 2.29 2.26
CA LEU A 271 7.15 3.23 2.57
C LEU A 271 7.14 3.53 4.07
N HIS A 272 6.84 4.77 4.44
CA HIS A 272 6.86 5.26 5.81
C HIS A 272 5.57 5.99 6.12
N MET A 273 4.78 5.41 7.01
CA MET A 273 3.46 5.88 7.41
C MET A 273 3.54 6.34 8.85
N PHE A 274 3.31 7.61 9.13
CA PHE A 274 3.54 8.19 10.46
C PHE A 274 2.49 9.23 10.83
N THR A 275 2.31 9.40 12.15
CA THR A 275 1.62 10.52 12.78
C THR A 275 2.55 11.14 13.83
N THR A 276 2.61 12.46 13.92
CA THR A 276 3.40 13.20 14.92
C THR A 276 2.53 13.76 16.05
N GLU A 277 3.16 14.11 17.18
CA GLU A 277 2.50 14.78 18.31
C GLU A 277 1.84 16.12 17.92
N ASP A 278 2.40 16.84 16.93
CA ASP A 278 1.83 18.09 16.41
C ASP A 278 0.76 17.87 15.31
N GLY A 279 0.41 16.62 15.00
CA GLY A 279 -0.69 16.26 14.11
C GLY A 279 -0.35 16.21 12.63
N ILE A 280 0.93 16.16 12.25
CA ILE A 280 1.32 15.82 10.87
C ILE A 280 1.10 14.33 10.67
N GLN A 281 0.38 13.97 9.61
CA GLN A 281 0.24 12.61 9.15
C GLN A 281 0.87 12.48 7.76
N GLY A 282 1.51 11.36 7.45
CA GLY A 282 2.14 11.19 6.14
C GLY A 282 2.34 9.74 5.76
N ASN A 283 2.27 9.47 4.46
CA ASN A 283 2.82 8.27 3.85
C ASN A 283 3.83 8.73 2.80
N VAL A 284 5.09 8.35 2.95
CA VAL A 284 6.18 8.79 2.07
C VAL A 284 7.08 7.62 1.75
N GLY A 285 7.50 7.49 0.50
CA GLY A 285 8.45 6.44 0.16
C GLY A 285 8.91 6.40 -1.28
N VAL A 286 9.60 5.30 -1.59
CA VAL A 286 10.18 5.04 -2.91
C VAL A 286 9.89 3.61 -3.32
N ILE A 287 9.37 3.44 -4.54
CA ILE A 287 9.13 2.15 -5.17
C ILE A 287 10.16 1.89 -6.28
N CYS A 288 10.69 0.67 -6.33
CA CYS A 288 11.51 0.17 -7.43
C CYS A 288 10.78 -0.98 -8.12
N GLN A 289 10.18 -0.69 -9.27
CA GLN A 289 9.59 -1.66 -10.18
C GLN A 289 10.28 -1.49 -11.54
N PRO A 290 11.43 -2.12 -11.80
CA PRO A 290 12.30 -1.78 -12.95
C PRO A 290 11.63 -1.87 -14.34
N ALA A 291 10.53 -2.62 -14.47
CA ALA A 291 9.74 -2.68 -15.68
C ALA A 291 8.98 -1.38 -16.01
N THR A 292 8.76 -0.50 -15.02
CA THR A 292 8.05 0.77 -15.16
C THR A 292 8.87 1.95 -14.63
N CYS A 293 9.35 1.88 -13.39
CA CYS A 293 10.15 2.91 -12.74
C CYS A 293 11.14 2.23 -11.80
N SER A 294 12.44 2.36 -12.06
CA SER A 294 13.46 1.91 -11.11
C SER A 294 13.57 2.82 -9.87
N ARG A 295 12.95 4.00 -9.91
CA ARG A 295 12.76 4.91 -8.78
C ARG A 295 11.47 5.71 -8.98
N LEU A 296 10.40 5.33 -8.29
CA LEU A 296 9.17 6.09 -8.18
C LEU A 296 9.10 6.71 -6.78
N GLU A 297 9.27 8.02 -6.70
CA GLU A 297 9.06 8.77 -5.46
C GLU A 297 7.56 9.05 -5.34
N MET A 298 6.98 8.78 -4.18
CA MET A 298 5.55 8.94 -3.97
C MET A 298 5.21 9.21 -2.51
N GLY A 299 3.98 9.67 -2.31
CA GLY A 299 3.44 9.95 -0.99
C GLY A 299 2.80 11.31 -0.90
N TYR A 300 2.33 11.61 0.30
CA TYR A 300 1.71 12.88 0.67
C TYR A 300 1.86 13.11 2.17
N ILE A 301 1.63 14.35 2.57
CA ILE A 301 1.38 14.70 3.97
C ILE A 301 -0.03 15.28 4.10
N TYR A 302 -0.60 15.10 5.27
CA TYR A 302 -1.79 15.77 5.74
C TYR A 302 -1.47 16.58 6.99
N ARG A 303 -1.85 17.86 7.00
CA ARG A 303 -1.70 18.75 8.15
C ARG A 303 -2.78 19.81 8.12
N GLU A 304 -3.51 19.97 9.23
CA GLU A 304 -4.48 21.08 9.40
C GLU A 304 -5.48 21.23 8.23
N GLY A 305 -5.98 20.10 7.70
CA GLY A 305 -6.94 20.09 6.58
C GLY A 305 -6.32 20.22 5.20
N GLN A 306 -4.99 20.34 5.09
CA GLN A 306 -4.28 20.42 3.82
C GLN A 306 -3.58 19.11 3.51
N MET A 307 -3.85 18.58 2.31
CA MET A 307 -3.17 17.41 1.76
C MET A 307 -2.21 17.86 0.66
N GLU A 308 -0.93 17.54 0.81
CA GLU A 308 0.12 17.99 -0.09
C GLU A 308 0.92 16.81 -0.64
N PRO A 309 1.03 16.65 -1.98
CA PRO A 309 1.82 15.58 -2.56
C PRO A 309 3.31 15.79 -2.29
N VAL A 310 4.01 14.68 -2.14
CA VAL A 310 5.47 14.66 -2.10
C VAL A 310 6.02 15.03 -3.48
N THR A 311 7.02 15.92 -3.48
CA THR A 311 7.69 16.45 -4.67
C THR A 311 9.17 16.03 -4.77
N GLY A 312 9.69 15.38 -3.73
CA GLY A 312 11.03 14.80 -3.70
C GLY A 312 11.26 13.99 -2.43
N VAL A 313 12.05 12.93 -2.55
CA VAL A 313 12.41 12.02 -1.45
C VAL A 313 13.89 11.70 -1.57
N ASP A 314 14.65 11.93 -0.50
CA ASP A 314 16.08 11.65 -0.39
C ASP A 314 16.36 10.25 0.21
N LEU A 315 15.37 9.37 0.19
CA LEU A 315 15.56 7.96 0.47
C LEU A 315 16.10 7.26 -0.79
N THR A 316 17.24 6.60 -0.68
CA THR A 316 17.90 5.87 -1.76
C THR A 316 17.88 4.38 -1.43
N LEU A 317 17.04 3.62 -2.16
CA LEU A 317 16.87 2.19 -1.90
C LEU A 317 18.20 1.43 -1.97
N TRP A 318 19.05 1.69 -2.96
CA TRP A 318 20.36 1.01 -3.07
C TRP A 318 21.33 1.28 -1.91
N GLN A 319 21.15 2.37 -1.15
CA GLN A 319 21.97 2.64 0.05
C GLN A 319 21.34 2.04 1.32
N HIS A 320 20.03 1.74 1.29
CA HIS A 320 19.28 1.29 2.46
C HIS A 320 18.68 -0.09 2.19
N GLY A 321 19.28 -1.14 2.76
CA GLY A 321 18.71 -2.49 2.79
C GLY A 321 18.72 -3.27 1.47
N GLU A 322 19.58 -2.94 0.51
CA GLU A 322 19.64 -3.64 -0.80
C GLU A 322 19.88 -5.16 -0.68
N ASN A 323 20.52 -5.59 0.39
CA ASN A 323 20.78 -6.99 0.71
C ASN A 323 19.56 -7.72 1.34
N GLY A 324 18.36 -7.15 1.26
CA GLY A 324 17.16 -7.72 1.87
C GLY A 324 16.95 -7.35 3.35
N HIS A 325 17.83 -6.55 3.96
CA HIS A 325 17.77 -6.27 5.40
C HIS A 325 17.74 -4.75 5.61
N PRO A 326 16.55 -4.14 5.80
CA PRO A 326 16.46 -2.70 5.98
C PRO A 326 17.07 -2.25 7.33
N PRO A 327 17.70 -1.06 7.41
CA PRO A 327 18.35 -0.59 8.63
C PRO A 327 17.32 -0.27 9.72
N ASN A 328 17.62 -0.54 10.99
CA ASN A 328 16.75 -0.29 12.16
C ASN A 328 16.75 1.14 12.67
N ASP A 329 17.80 1.90 12.35
CA ASP A 329 17.97 3.30 12.72
C ASP A 329 18.55 4.04 11.52
N TYR A 330 17.80 5.01 10.99
CA TYR A 330 18.15 5.76 9.78
C TYR A 330 17.31 7.03 9.68
N ALA A 331 17.75 7.92 8.80
CA ALA A 331 17.02 9.14 8.48
C ALA A 331 17.02 9.41 6.99
N PHE A 332 16.01 10.13 6.53
CA PHE A 332 15.92 10.65 5.17
C PHE A 332 15.13 11.96 5.17
N SER A 333 15.25 12.73 4.10
CA SER A 333 14.43 13.93 3.92
C SER A 333 13.43 13.77 2.78
N PHE A 334 12.33 14.51 2.82
CA PHE A 334 11.40 14.64 1.71
C PHE A 334 10.88 16.07 1.61
N THR A 335 10.29 16.42 0.46
CA THR A 335 9.70 17.74 0.21
C THR A 335 8.22 17.61 -0.11
N ALA A 336 7.38 18.37 0.59
CA ALA A 336 5.95 18.53 0.31
C ALA A 336 5.55 19.98 0.62
N GLY A 337 4.59 20.55 -0.11
CA GLY A 337 4.16 21.95 0.13
C GLY A 337 5.27 23.00 -0.02
N GLY A 338 6.33 22.70 -0.77
CA GLY A 338 7.51 23.56 -0.87
C GLY A 338 8.40 23.61 0.39
N LYS A 339 8.13 22.75 1.38
CA LYS A 339 8.91 22.61 2.61
C LYS A 339 9.65 21.28 2.63
N GLN A 340 10.86 21.27 3.19
CA GLN A 340 11.61 20.06 3.44
C GLN A 340 11.29 19.53 4.85
N TYR A 341 11.16 18.23 4.97
CA TYR A 341 10.94 17.50 6.21
C TYR A 341 12.07 16.50 6.40
N MET A 342 12.64 16.45 7.61
CA MET A 342 13.61 15.42 8.01
C MET A 342 12.87 14.36 8.82
N VAL A 343 13.01 13.09 8.43
CA VAL A 343 12.40 11.94 9.11
C VAL A 343 13.51 11.08 9.68
N GLU A 344 13.47 10.85 10.99
CA GLU A 344 14.27 9.85 11.70
C GLU A 344 13.37 8.66 12.02
N VAL A 345 13.86 7.45 11.81
CA VAL A 345 13.09 6.21 11.99
C VAL A 345 13.83 5.31 12.96
N SER A 346 13.15 4.90 14.03
CA SER A 346 13.66 3.90 14.98
C SER A 346 12.70 2.72 15.05
N VAL A 347 13.17 1.55 14.60
CA VAL A 347 12.33 0.35 14.51
C VAL A 347 12.29 -0.40 15.83
N LEU A 348 11.08 -0.72 16.27
CA LEU A 348 10.81 -1.47 17.49
C LEU A 348 10.74 -2.96 17.22
N GLU A 349 9.95 -3.33 16.19
CA GLU A 349 9.65 -4.71 15.81
C GLU A 349 9.51 -4.78 14.30
N ALA A 350 9.83 -5.93 13.70
CA ALA A 350 9.84 -6.12 12.26
C ALA A 350 9.35 -7.52 11.85
N PRO A 351 8.08 -7.89 12.13
CA PRO A 351 7.51 -9.12 11.56
C PRO A 351 7.60 -9.13 10.03
N GLU A 352 7.71 -10.34 9.49
CA GLU A 352 7.79 -10.55 8.05
C GLU A 352 6.62 -11.41 7.58
N PHE A 353 6.19 -11.17 6.34
CA PHE A 353 5.18 -11.98 5.68
C PHE A 353 5.45 -12.07 4.18
N TYR A 354 4.81 -13.05 3.53
CA TYR A 354 5.00 -13.31 2.11
C TYR A 354 3.68 -13.21 1.37
N ILE A 355 3.69 -12.57 0.20
CA ILE A 355 2.51 -12.33 -0.62
C ILE A 355 2.62 -13.12 -1.93
N GLY A 356 1.48 -13.69 -2.35
CA GLY A 356 1.31 -14.37 -3.62
C GLY A 356 1.43 -15.89 -3.51
N TRP A 357 1.03 -16.57 -4.59
CA TRP A 357 0.93 -18.03 -4.64
C TRP A 357 2.26 -18.73 -4.39
N GLU A 358 3.34 -18.15 -4.89
CA GLU A 358 4.69 -18.69 -4.82
C GLU A 358 5.57 -17.89 -3.86
N TRP A 359 4.97 -17.08 -2.97
CA TRP A 359 5.69 -16.12 -2.15
C TRP A 359 6.58 -15.23 -3.01
N GLU A 360 6.03 -14.59 -4.03
CA GLU A 360 6.75 -13.74 -4.98
C GLU A 360 7.36 -12.50 -4.32
N THR A 361 6.75 -12.05 -3.24
CA THR A 361 7.14 -10.88 -2.45
C THR A 361 7.31 -11.29 -0.99
N ARG A 362 8.35 -10.74 -0.36
CA ARG A 362 8.54 -10.74 1.09
C ARG A 362 8.46 -9.31 1.59
N VAL A 363 7.59 -9.07 2.56
CA VAL A 363 7.44 -7.77 3.21
C VAL A 363 7.98 -7.84 4.62
N VAL A 364 8.77 -6.83 5.00
CA VAL A 364 9.18 -6.55 6.37
C VAL A 364 8.30 -5.41 6.88
N GLU A 365 7.35 -5.73 7.75
CA GLU A 365 6.36 -4.81 8.32
C GLU A 365 6.88 -4.27 9.64
N ARG A 366 7.25 -2.99 9.69
CA ARG A 366 8.09 -2.47 10.77
C ARG A 366 7.33 -1.50 11.63
N MET A 367 7.04 -1.92 12.86
CA MET A 367 6.48 -1.03 13.87
C MET A 367 7.59 -0.09 14.34
N ALA A 368 7.39 1.22 14.18
CA ALA A 368 8.46 2.19 14.35
C ALA A 368 7.98 3.43 15.11
N THR A 369 8.92 4.04 15.81
CA THR A 369 8.81 5.44 16.24
C THR A 369 9.51 6.34 15.23
N PHE A 370 9.02 7.56 15.14
CA PHE A 370 9.50 8.56 14.20
C PHE A 370 9.91 9.83 14.94
N ARG A 371 10.80 10.60 14.31
CA ARG A 371 10.88 12.05 14.54
C ARG A 371 10.79 12.77 13.21
N VAL A 372 9.86 13.71 13.09
CA VAL A 372 9.70 14.52 11.88
C VAL A 372 10.00 15.96 12.24
N ASN A 373 11.09 16.51 11.71
CA ASN A 373 11.63 17.82 12.11
C ASN A 373 11.85 17.94 13.64
N GLY A 374 12.24 16.84 14.29
CA GLY A 374 12.44 16.75 15.73
C GLY A 374 11.17 16.40 16.53
N GLU A 375 9.99 16.59 15.96
CA GLU A 375 8.70 16.26 16.61
C GLU A 375 8.51 14.74 16.66
N LYS A 376 8.14 14.24 17.84
CA LYS A 376 7.95 12.78 18.02
C LYS A 376 6.77 12.30 17.22
N GLY A 377 6.86 11.07 16.73
CA GLY A 377 5.78 10.38 16.06
C GLY A 377 5.83 8.86 16.21
N TRP A 378 4.80 8.22 15.69
CA TRP A 378 4.58 6.79 15.69
C TRP A 378 3.99 6.35 14.36
N GLY A 379 4.18 5.08 14.00
CA GLY A 379 3.61 4.54 12.78
C GLY A 379 4.34 3.30 12.29
N LEU A 380 4.30 3.06 10.98
CA LEU A 380 4.89 1.89 10.37
C LEU A 380 5.85 2.25 9.24
N ALA A 381 6.85 1.42 9.04
CA ALA A 381 7.66 1.41 7.83
C ALA A 381 7.53 0.04 7.15
N GLU A 382 7.05 0.02 5.92
CA GLU A 382 6.90 -1.21 5.14
C GLU A 382 8.03 -1.31 4.11
N TRP A 383 8.77 -2.43 4.14
CA TRP A 383 9.85 -2.70 3.18
C TRP A 383 9.59 -4.01 2.45
N ASP A 384 9.24 -3.92 1.17
CA ASP A 384 9.10 -5.08 0.29
C ASP A 384 10.43 -5.45 -0.36
N TYR A 385 10.57 -6.75 -0.61
CA TYR A 385 11.62 -7.34 -1.42
C TYR A 385 11.03 -8.40 -2.32
N ARG A 386 11.47 -8.41 -3.58
CA ARG A 386 11.25 -9.57 -4.44
C ARG A 386 11.82 -10.83 -3.80
N HIS A 387 11.00 -11.86 -3.70
CA HIS A 387 11.40 -13.15 -3.16
C HIS A 387 11.52 -14.20 -4.28
N HIS A 388 12.55 -15.03 -4.17
CA HIS A 388 12.95 -16.02 -5.19
C HIS A 388 12.93 -17.47 -4.67
N GLY A 389 12.62 -17.69 -3.38
CA GLY A 389 12.70 -19.00 -2.74
C GLY A 389 11.49 -19.91 -2.96
N GLY A 390 10.38 -19.38 -3.49
CA GLY A 390 9.13 -20.13 -3.61
C GLY A 390 8.38 -20.28 -2.27
N ARG A 391 7.13 -20.76 -2.33
CA ARG A 391 6.34 -21.09 -1.14
C ARG A 391 6.70 -22.49 -0.62
N PRO A 392 7.14 -22.65 0.65
CA PRO A 392 7.57 -23.95 1.17
C PRO A 392 6.45 -25.00 1.24
N HIS A 393 6.82 -26.27 1.08
CA HIS A 393 5.87 -27.40 1.05
C HIS A 393 4.97 -27.47 2.29
N ILE A 394 5.51 -27.16 3.48
CA ILE A 394 4.77 -27.20 4.74
C ILE A 394 3.53 -26.29 4.74
N TYR A 395 3.54 -25.20 3.98
CA TYR A 395 2.37 -24.33 3.83
C TYR A 395 1.41 -24.88 2.76
N THR A 396 1.95 -25.35 1.63
CA THR A 396 1.13 -25.87 0.53
C THR A 396 0.39 -27.17 0.87
N SER A 397 0.92 -27.99 1.80
CA SER A 397 0.30 -29.26 2.19
C SER A 397 -1.01 -29.10 2.94
N HIS A 398 -1.33 -27.88 3.40
CA HIS A 398 -2.57 -27.55 4.09
C HIS A 398 -3.55 -26.77 3.21
N ASP A 399 -3.23 -26.58 1.93
CA ASP A 399 -4.15 -25.95 0.99
C ASP A 399 -5.29 -26.90 0.63
N PRO A 400 -6.49 -26.37 0.33
CA PRO A 400 -7.57 -27.16 -0.23
C PRO A 400 -7.14 -27.87 -1.52
N ALA A 401 -7.59 -29.12 -1.69
CA ALA A 401 -7.17 -29.97 -2.83
C ALA A 401 -7.44 -29.33 -4.21
N TRP A 402 -8.51 -28.53 -4.34
CA TRP A 402 -8.86 -27.86 -5.59
C TRP A 402 -7.82 -26.82 -6.04
N THR A 403 -6.93 -26.37 -5.16
CA THR A 403 -5.89 -25.38 -5.49
C THR A 403 -4.75 -25.94 -6.35
N VAL A 404 -4.67 -27.27 -6.47
CA VAL A 404 -3.65 -27.95 -7.29
C VAL A 404 -3.86 -27.66 -8.78
N ASP A 405 -5.12 -27.54 -9.21
CA ASP A 405 -5.49 -27.39 -10.62
C ASP A 405 -5.63 -25.92 -11.06
N LEU A 406 -5.36 -24.96 -10.16
CA LEU A 406 -5.49 -23.54 -10.47
C LEU A 406 -4.39 -23.05 -11.40
N VAL A 407 -4.78 -22.22 -12.36
CA VAL A 407 -3.85 -21.36 -13.09
C VAL A 407 -3.46 -20.20 -12.18
N LYS A 408 -2.27 -20.28 -11.59
CA LYS A 408 -1.75 -19.29 -10.62
C LYS A 408 -1.13 -18.05 -11.30
N GLY A 409 -0.89 -18.15 -12.61
CA GLY A 409 -0.50 -17.08 -13.51
C GLY A 409 0.99 -16.73 -13.52
#